data_AF-A0A531KGE3-F1
#
_entry.id   AF-A0A531KGE3-F1
#
_cell.length_a   1.000
_cell.length_b   1.000
_cell.length_c   1.000
_cell.angle_alpha   90.00
_cell.angle_beta   90.00
_cell.angle_gamma   90.00
#
_symmetry.space_group_name_H-M   'P 1'
#
loop_
_entity.id
_entity.type
_entity.pdbx_description
1 polymer ?
#
loop_
_entity_poly.entity_id
_entity_poly.type
_entity_poly.pdbx_seq_one_letter_code
_entity_poly.pdbx_strand_id
1 'polypeptide(L)'
;GLIGLPVAAWLDLRDLSERMLRTQASEISRIIDDMRGFYGSDVVGRVLKADGAVTATHNYRDVPGAIPIPATLSIELGKRISAHDGSVKYRFISDLPFKGREPHQLDTFERNAISAFRANPSEPIIEASGSLFDRHVRAAAPVVMGQVCVNCHNSHPDSPKTDWKV
;
A
#
# COMPACT_ATOMS: atom_id res chain seq x y z
N GLY A 1 -26.14 -42.91 11.85
CA GLY A 1 -25.90 -41.45 11.81
C GLY A 1 -24.44 -41.14 11.57
N LEU A 2 -23.95 -41.33 10.33
CA LEU A 2 -22.58 -40.96 9.91
C LEU A 2 -22.57 -40.11 8.62
N ILE A 3 -23.66 -40.10 7.85
CA ILE A 3 -23.83 -39.29 6.63
C ILE A 3 -24.22 -37.83 6.94
N GLY A 4 -24.84 -37.58 8.11
CA GLY A 4 -25.23 -36.21 8.51
C GLY A 4 -24.05 -35.30 8.88
N LEU A 5 -22.94 -35.87 9.35
CA LEU A 5 -21.75 -35.10 9.75
C LEU A 5 -21.04 -34.45 8.54
N PRO A 6 -20.79 -35.15 7.42
CA PRO A 6 -20.28 -34.52 6.20
C PRO A 6 -21.17 -33.39 5.66
N VAL A 7 -22.51 -33.55 5.70
CA VAL A 7 -23.44 -32.52 5.23
C VAL A 7 -23.45 -31.31 6.16
N ALA A 8 -23.46 -31.53 7.47
CA ALA A 8 -23.38 -30.45 8.45
C ALA A 8 -22.05 -29.69 8.34
N ALA A 9 -20.92 -30.39 8.23
CA ALA A 9 -19.61 -29.78 8.02
C ALA A 9 -19.55 -28.98 6.71
N TRP A 10 -20.18 -29.47 5.64
CA TRP A 10 -20.23 -28.74 4.37
C TRP A 10 -21.09 -27.47 4.43
N LEU A 11 -22.23 -27.51 5.13
CA LEU A 11 -23.06 -26.32 5.35
C LEU A 11 -22.31 -25.28 6.20
N ASP A 12 -21.61 -25.72 7.24
CA ASP A 12 -20.80 -24.85 8.11
C ASP A 12 -19.64 -24.20 7.34
N LEU A 13 -18.91 -24.98 6.52
CA LEU A 13 -17.87 -24.45 5.64
C LEU A 13 -18.40 -23.43 4.62
N ARG A 14 -19.63 -23.63 4.13
CA ARG A 14 -20.28 -22.66 3.24
C ARG A 14 -20.64 -21.37 3.95
N ASP A 15 -21.23 -21.44 5.14
CA ASP A 15 -21.55 -20.26 5.95
C ASP A 15 -20.28 -19.48 6.33
N LEU A 16 -19.23 -20.19 6.74
CA LEU A 16 -17.91 -19.59 7.02
C LEU A 16 -17.34 -18.91 5.77
N SER A 17 -17.37 -19.57 4.61
CA SER A 17 -16.90 -19.00 3.35
C SER A 17 -17.69 -17.75 2.96
N GLU A 18 -19.01 -17.77 3.11
CA GLU A 18 -19.86 -16.62 2.81
C GLU A 18 -19.54 -15.44 3.74
N ARG A 19 -19.41 -15.69 5.05
CA ARG A 19 -19.00 -14.66 6.02
C ARG A 19 -17.64 -14.06 5.68
N MET A 20 -16.65 -14.90 5.35
CA MET A 20 -15.32 -14.44 4.95
C MET A 20 -15.37 -13.58 3.67
N LEU A 21 -16.17 -13.96 2.68
CA LEU A 21 -16.33 -13.20 1.44
C LEU A 21 -17.03 -11.86 1.69
N ARG A 22 -18.05 -11.82 2.55
CA ARG A 22 -18.73 -10.58 2.96
C ARG A 22 -17.79 -9.63 3.69
N THR A 23 -17.00 -10.12 4.64
CA THR A 23 -15.98 -9.32 5.32
C THR A 23 -14.96 -8.77 4.34
N GLN A 24 -14.45 -9.59 3.42
CA GLN A 24 -13.52 -9.14 2.38
C GLN A 24 -14.14 -8.07 1.47
N ALA A 25 -15.38 -8.25 1.04
CA ALA A 25 -16.08 -7.26 0.22
C ALA A 25 -16.23 -5.92 0.98
N SER A 26 -16.58 -5.98 2.27
CA SER A 26 -16.67 -4.79 3.13
C SER A 26 -15.32 -4.07 3.27
N GLU A 27 -14.22 -4.80 3.42
CA GLU A 27 -12.87 -4.21 3.49
C GLU A 27 -12.47 -3.57 2.17
N ILE A 28 -12.77 -4.21 1.04
CA ILE A 28 -12.53 -3.65 -0.29
C ILE A 28 -13.32 -2.36 -0.47
N SER A 29 -14.60 -2.35 -0.12
CA SER A 29 -15.43 -1.14 -0.18
C SER A 29 -14.84 0.00 0.66
N ARG A 30 -14.38 -0.31 1.88
CA ARG A 30 -13.73 0.67 2.74
C ARG A 30 -12.44 1.23 2.13
N ILE A 31 -11.59 0.37 1.55
CA ILE A 31 -10.36 0.81 0.87
C ILE A 31 -10.69 1.74 -0.30
N ILE A 32 -11.74 1.44 -1.08
CA ILE A 32 -12.21 2.29 -2.17
C ILE A 32 -12.68 3.64 -1.63
N ASP A 33 -13.43 3.66 -0.53
CA ASP A 33 -13.88 4.90 0.11
C ASP A 33 -12.72 5.72 0.66
N ASP A 34 -11.70 5.09 1.23
CA ASP A 34 -10.48 5.75 1.69
C ASP A 34 -9.72 6.39 0.54
N MET A 35 -9.58 5.68 -0.59
CA MET A 35 -8.96 6.20 -1.81
C MET A 35 -9.74 7.39 -2.37
N ARG A 36 -11.07 7.25 -2.53
CA ARG A 36 -11.94 8.32 -3.03
C ARG A 36 -11.92 9.53 -2.11
N GLY A 37 -11.95 9.28 -0.79
CA GLY A 37 -11.85 10.31 0.24
C GLY A 37 -10.55 11.08 0.11
N PHE A 38 -9.40 10.38 0.05
CA PHE A 38 -8.09 11.00 -0.11
C PHE A 38 -8.00 11.82 -1.40
N TYR A 39 -8.45 11.26 -2.53
CA TYR A 39 -8.47 11.99 -3.79
C TYR A 39 -9.34 13.25 -3.71
N GLY A 40 -10.52 13.15 -3.10
CA GLY A 40 -11.42 14.28 -2.89
C GLY A 40 -10.82 15.38 -2.01
N SER A 41 -10.21 15.03 -0.87
CA SER A 41 -9.69 16.00 0.09
C SER A 41 -8.30 16.53 -0.27
N ASP A 42 -7.36 15.64 -0.58
CA ASP A 42 -5.93 15.93 -0.67
C ASP A 42 -5.46 16.22 -2.10
N VAL A 43 -6.32 15.97 -3.10
CA VAL A 43 -6.06 16.32 -4.50
C VAL A 43 -7.09 17.35 -4.99
N VAL A 44 -8.33 16.94 -5.23
CA VAL A 44 -9.36 17.80 -5.83
C VAL A 44 -9.63 19.03 -4.97
N GLY A 45 -9.83 18.84 -3.67
CA GLY A 45 -10.09 19.93 -2.73
C GLY A 45 -8.95 20.94 -2.63
N ARG A 46 -7.69 20.52 -2.86
CA ARG A 46 -6.54 21.44 -2.89
C ARG A 46 -6.44 22.17 -4.22
N VAL A 47 -6.66 21.49 -5.34
CA VAL A 47 -6.68 22.09 -6.68
C VAL A 47 -7.75 23.16 -6.80
N LEU A 48 -8.97 22.90 -6.31
CA LEU A 48 -10.08 23.87 -6.38
C LEU A 48 -9.86 25.11 -5.50
N LYS A 49 -8.98 25.03 -4.50
CA LYS A 49 -8.60 26.13 -3.60
C LYS A 49 -7.27 26.77 -4.00
N ALA A 50 -6.67 26.34 -5.11
CA ALA A 50 -5.40 26.90 -5.56
C ALA A 50 -5.64 28.26 -6.22
N ASP A 51 -4.97 29.30 -5.71
CA ASP A 51 -5.00 30.65 -6.31
C ASP A 51 -3.97 30.82 -7.45
N GLY A 52 -3.35 29.72 -7.91
CA GLY A 52 -2.27 29.73 -8.88
C GLY A 52 -1.91 28.35 -9.42
N ALA A 53 -0.68 28.22 -9.91
CA ALA A 53 -0.20 26.97 -10.50
C ALA A 53 -0.18 25.83 -9.47
N VAL A 54 -0.82 24.71 -9.82
CA VAL A 54 -0.78 23.47 -9.03
C VAL A 54 0.55 22.78 -9.29
N THR A 55 1.24 22.42 -8.21
CA THR A 55 2.49 21.67 -8.26
C THR A 55 2.36 20.36 -7.48
N ALA A 56 3.04 19.32 -7.96
CA ALA A 56 3.17 18.07 -7.21
C ALA A 56 4.46 18.09 -6.39
N THR A 57 4.37 17.94 -5.08
CA THR A 57 5.55 17.90 -4.20
C THR A 57 5.38 16.92 -3.04
N HIS A 58 6.49 16.54 -2.41
CA HIS A 58 6.47 15.64 -1.25
C HIS A 58 5.94 16.33 0.02
N ASN A 59 6.15 17.63 0.17
CA ASN A 59 5.70 18.48 1.28
C ASN A 59 4.40 19.23 0.94
N TYR A 60 3.50 18.59 0.18
CA TYR A 60 2.33 19.26 -0.41
C TYR A 60 1.39 19.92 0.61
N ARG A 61 1.41 19.48 1.87
CA ARG A 61 0.63 20.10 2.95
C ARG A 61 1.06 21.54 3.23
N ASP A 62 2.36 21.82 3.14
CA ASP A 62 2.96 23.10 3.47
C ASP A 62 2.91 24.10 2.31
N VAL A 63 2.60 23.62 1.10
CA VAL A 63 2.50 24.42 -0.11
C VAL A 63 1.03 24.59 -0.52
N PRO A 64 0.47 25.82 -0.47
CA PRO A 64 -0.91 26.08 -0.89
C PRO A 64 -1.18 25.58 -2.31
N GLY A 65 -2.31 24.89 -2.51
CA GLY A 65 -2.71 24.35 -3.82
C GLY A 65 -1.89 23.16 -4.33
N ALA A 66 -0.77 22.81 -3.69
CA ALA A 66 0.05 21.67 -4.10
C ALA A 66 -0.64 20.33 -3.80
N ILE A 67 -0.30 19.31 -4.58
CA ILE A 67 -0.83 17.95 -4.47
C ILE A 67 0.31 16.95 -4.18
N PRO A 68 0.02 15.79 -3.58
CA PRO A 68 1.07 14.81 -3.26
C PRO A 68 1.67 14.20 -4.53
N ILE A 69 2.99 14.01 -4.54
CA ILE A 69 3.65 13.13 -5.51
C ILE A 69 3.23 11.66 -5.29
N PRO A 70 3.40 10.76 -6.30
CA PRO A 70 2.93 9.38 -6.19
C PRO A 70 3.40 8.63 -4.94
N ALA A 71 4.69 8.77 -4.56
CA ALA A 71 5.21 8.11 -3.36
C ALA A 71 4.59 8.65 -2.06
N THR A 72 4.30 9.95 -1.98
CA THR A 72 3.61 10.54 -0.81
C THR A 72 2.16 10.06 -0.75
N LEU A 73 1.48 10.01 -1.89
CA LEU A 73 0.12 9.46 -1.99
C LEU A 73 0.07 8.03 -1.46
N SER A 74 0.95 7.14 -1.92
CA SER A 74 0.95 5.73 -1.48
C SER A 74 1.19 5.60 0.02
N ILE A 75 2.12 6.37 0.59
CA ILE A 75 2.38 6.34 2.03
C ILE A 75 1.16 6.77 2.83
N GLU A 76 0.51 7.86 2.43
CA GLU A 76 -0.58 8.44 3.20
C GLU A 76 -1.89 7.68 3.05
N LEU A 77 -2.19 7.23 1.84
CA LEU A 77 -3.29 6.29 1.62
C LEU A 77 -3.07 5.01 2.43
N GLY A 78 -1.83 4.53 2.50
CA GLY A 78 -1.46 3.40 3.35
C GLY A 78 -1.72 3.61 4.84
N LYS A 79 -1.35 4.78 5.36
CA LYS A 79 -1.67 5.18 6.73
C LYS A 79 -3.17 5.21 6.96
N ARG A 80 -3.94 5.80 6.04
CA ARG A 80 -5.40 5.86 6.12
C ARG A 80 -6.05 4.47 6.12
N ILE A 81 -5.71 3.62 5.15
CA ILE A 81 -6.20 2.24 5.06
C ILE A 81 -5.89 1.46 6.35
N SER A 82 -4.68 1.64 6.89
CA SER A 82 -4.17 0.89 8.05
C SER A 82 -4.59 1.46 9.41
N ALA A 83 -5.11 2.68 9.47
CA ALA A 83 -5.55 3.33 10.71
C ALA A 83 -6.84 2.74 11.29
N HIS A 84 -7.63 2.08 10.45
CA HIS A 84 -8.81 1.34 10.89
C HIS A 84 -8.40 -0.01 11.49
N ASP A 85 -9.19 -0.51 12.46
CA ASP A 85 -9.11 -1.87 13.00
C ASP A 85 -9.64 -2.92 12.00
N GLY A 86 -9.34 -2.72 10.71
CA GLY A 86 -9.63 -3.64 9.64
C GLY A 86 -8.57 -4.71 9.49
N SER A 87 -8.95 -5.78 8.79
CA SER A 87 -8.11 -6.96 8.52
C SER A 87 -7.03 -6.73 7.45
N VAL A 88 -7.11 -5.62 6.71
CA VAL A 88 -6.16 -5.27 5.65
C VAL A 88 -5.26 -4.13 6.11
N LYS A 89 -3.94 -4.33 5.98
CA LYS A 89 -2.92 -3.30 6.19
C LYS A 89 -2.15 -3.07 4.90
N TYR A 90 -1.78 -1.82 4.63
CA TYR A 90 -0.98 -1.43 3.48
C TYR A 90 0.21 -0.59 3.93
N ARG A 91 1.40 -0.94 3.45
CA ARG A 91 2.65 -0.22 3.70
C ARG A 91 3.37 0.03 2.38
N PHE A 92 3.81 1.28 2.18
CA PHE A 92 4.72 1.65 1.10
C PHE A 92 6.10 1.86 1.72
N ILE A 93 7.07 1.04 1.35
CA ILE A 93 8.36 0.92 2.02
C ILE A 93 9.52 1.03 1.03
N SER A 94 10.69 1.42 1.54
CA SER A 94 11.96 1.45 0.83
C SER A 94 13.08 1.22 1.84
N ASP A 95 14.15 0.52 1.45
CA ASP A 95 15.40 0.47 2.21
C ASP A 95 16.35 1.63 1.86
N LEU A 96 15.92 2.51 0.96
CA LEU A 96 16.58 3.76 0.58
C LEU A 96 15.59 4.93 0.71
N PRO A 97 15.12 5.26 1.93
CA PRO A 97 14.25 6.42 2.13
C PRO A 97 15.01 7.73 1.91
N PHE A 98 14.30 8.76 1.42
CA PHE A 98 14.82 10.13 1.37
C PHE A 98 15.25 10.63 2.75
N LYS A 99 16.32 11.43 2.82
CA LYS A 99 16.76 12.11 4.05
C LYS A 99 15.63 13.03 4.51
N GLY A 100 15.11 12.79 5.72
CA GLY A 100 13.92 13.49 6.26
C GLY A 100 12.64 12.66 6.28
N ARG A 101 12.64 11.46 5.69
CA ARG A 101 11.60 10.45 5.96
C ARG A 101 12.03 9.55 7.10
N GLU A 102 11.09 9.25 7.99
CA GLU A 102 11.28 8.25 9.03
C GLU A 102 11.73 6.92 8.41
N PRO A 103 12.83 6.32 8.88
CA PRO A 103 13.28 5.03 8.40
C PRO A 103 12.20 3.97 8.62
N HIS A 104 12.04 3.08 7.64
CA HIS A 104 11.19 1.92 7.82
C HIS A 104 11.92 0.89 8.69
N GLN A 105 11.30 0.46 9.80
CA GLN A 105 11.68 -0.78 10.46
C GLN A 105 11.19 -1.93 9.58
N LEU A 106 12.07 -2.37 8.68
CA LEU A 106 11.79 -3.47 7.77
C LEU A 106 11.85 -4.78 8.52
N ASP A 107 10.88 -5.67 8.31
CA ASP A 107 10.97 -7.03 8.81
C ASP A 107 11.69 -7.98 7.81
N THR A 108 11.77 -9.26 8.15
CA THR A 108 12.47 -10.25 7.32
C THR A 108 11.78 -10.46 5.97
N PHE A 109 10.45 -10.50 5.92
CA PHE A 109 9.70 -10.62 4.67
C PHE A 109 9.96 -9.40 3.77
N GLU A 110 9.87 -8.19 4.32
CA GLU A 110 10.08 -6.94 3.60
C GLU A 110 11.50 -6.84 3.01
N ARG A 111 12.53 -7.16 3.81
CA ARG A 111 13.93 -7.19 3.34
C ARG A 111 14.15 -8.22 2.24
N ASN A 112 13.62 -9.42 2.41
CA ASN A 112 13.75 -10.50 1.43
C ASN A 112 13.04 -10.13 0.12
N ALA A 113 11.86 -9.53 0.20
CA ALA A 113 11.12 -9.07 -0.96
C ALA A 113 11.88 -7.99 -1.74
N ILE A 114 12.43 -6.97 -1.06
CA ILE A 114 13.25 -5.94 -1.70
C ILE A 114 14.47 -6.55 -2.40
N SER A 115 15.17 -7.49 -1.73
CA SER A 115 16.31 -8.19 -2.32
C SER A 115 15.93 -8.98 -3.58
N ALA A 116 14.82 -9.72 -3.52
CA ALA A 116 14.30 -10.50 -4.64
C ALA A 116 13.88 -9.61 -5.82
N PHE A 117 13.18 -8.50 -5.58
CA PHE A 117 12.75 -7.58 -6.65
C PHE A 117 13.91 -6.88 -7.37
N ARG A 118 15.07 -6.72 -6.71
CA ARG A 118 16.29 -6.23 -7.37
C ARG A 118 16.85 -7.23 -8.39
N ALA A 119 16.64 -8.53 -8.15
CA ALA A 119 17.08 -9.58 -9.06
C ALA A 119 16.04 -9.84 -10.16
N ASN A 120 14.74 -9.86 -9.81
CA ASN A 120 13.64 -10.07 -10.74
C ASN A 120 12.37 -9.32 -10.28
N PRO A 121 11.99 -8.19 -10.92
CA PRO A 121 10.83 -7.40 -10.52
C PRO A 121 9.50 -7.88 -11.12
N SER A 122 9.47 -9.02 -11.81
CA SER A 122 8.33 -9.40 -12.67
C SER A 122 7.13 -9.99 -11.91
N GLU A 123 7.35 -10.56 -10.72
CA GLU A 123 6.33 -11.31 -9.99
C GLU A 123 6.14 -10.77 -8.56
N PRO A 124 4.89 -10.65 -8.08
CA PRO A 124 4.64 -10.34 -6.67
C PRO A 124 5.07 -11.51 -5.78
N ILE A 125 5.52 -11.19 -4.57
CA ILE A 125 5.86 -12.20 -3.56
C ILE A 125 4.68 -12.33 -2.61
N ILE A 126 4.16 -13.55 -2.48
CA ILE A 126 3.05 -13.88 -1.59
C ILE A 126 3.54 -14.87 -0.54
N GLU A 127 3.36 -14.53 0.73
CA GLU A 127 3.65 -15.40 1.87
C GLU A 127 2.36 -15.63 2.66
N ALA A 128 2.05 -16.90 2.91
CA ALA A 128 0.98 -17.30 3.81
C ALA A 128 1.59 -17.94 5.05
N SER A 129 1.15 -17.48 6.21
CA SER A 129 1.75 -17.78 7.51
C SER A 129 0.69 -17.97 8.58
N GLY A 130 1.10 -18.48 9.74
CA GLY A 130 0.27 -18.62 10.94
C GLY A 130 -0.24 -20.04 11.18
N SER A 131 -1.33 -20.16 11.93
CA SER A 131 -1.92 -21.43 12.37
C SER A 131 -3.25 -21.74 11.68
N LEU A 132 -3.90 -22.85 12.02
CA LEU A 132 -5.23 -23.18 11.49
C LEU A 132 -6.29 -22.11 11.82
N PHE A 133 -6.13 -21.41 12.96
CA PHE A 133 -7.09 -20.44 13.50
C PHE A 133 -6.64 -18.99 13.36
N ASP A 134 -5.38 -18.76 12.97
CA ASP A 134 -4.78 -17.44 12.80
C ASP A 134 -3.91 -17.47 11.55
N ARG A 135 -4.53 -17.31 10.38
CA ARG A 135 -3.83 -17.26 9.08
C ARG A 135 -3.69 -15.82 8.65
N HIS A 136 -2.47 -15.46 8.26
CA HIS A 136 -2.19 -14.19 7.62
C HIS A 136 -1.57 -14.42 6.24
N VAL A 137 -1.93 -13.55 5.31
CA VAL A 137 -1.35 -13.50 3.97
C VAL A 137 -0.73 -12.14 3.78
N ARG A 138 0.52 -12.13 3.33
CA ARG A 138 1.25 -10.93 2.95
C ARG A 138 1.56 -11.00 1.48
N ALA A 139 1.37 -9.88 0.79
CA ALA A 139 1.75 -9.71 -0.59
C ALA A 139 2.66 -8.48 -0.70
N ALA A 140 3.74 -8.61 -1.46
CA ALA A 140 4.60 -7.51 -1.85
C ALA A 140 4.66 -7.43 -3.36
N ALA A 141 4.66 -6.20 -3.89
CA ALA A 141 4.86 -5.91 -5.30
C ALA A 141 5.90 -4.79 -5.42
N PRO A 142 6.78 -4.83 -6.44
CA PRO A 142 7.79 -3.81 -6.61
C PRO A 142 7.20 -2.54 -7.22
N VAL A 143 7.87 -1.41 -6.93
CA VAL A 143 7.67 -0.15 -7.65
C VAL A 143 8.78 -0.03 -8.67
N VAL A 144 8.49 -0.34 -9.93
CA VAL A 144 9.44 -0.14 -11.03
C VAL A 144 9.43 1.34 -11.41
N MET A 145 10.56 2.02 -11.24
CA MET A 145 10.65 3.45 -11.47
C MET A 145 10.74 3.76 -12.97
N GLY A 146 9.75 4.51 -13.47
CA GLY A 146 9.84 5.15 -14.79
C GLY A 146 10.74 6.39 -14.78
N GLN A 147 10.95 6.98 -15.96
CA GLN A 147 11.87 8.09 -16.15
C GLN A 147 11.62 9.29 -15.22
N VAL A 148 10.35 9.64 -14.97
CA VAL A 148 10.00 10.77 -14.08
C VAL A 148 10.46 10.51 -12.64
N CYS A 149 10.29 9.28 -12.16
CA CYS A 149 10.77 8.87 -10.83
C CYS A 149 12.29 8.92 -10.79
N VAL A 150 12.96 8.32 -11.78
CA VAL A 150 14.43 8.29 -11.89
C VAL A 150 15.01 9.71 -11.92
N ASN A 151 14.43 10.63 -12.70
CA ASN A 151 14.90 12.01 -12.77
C ASN A 151 14.87 12.70 -11.41
N CYS A 152 13.73 12.62 -10.71
CA CYS A 152 13.59 13.22 -9.38
C CYS A 152 14.58 12.59 -8.38
N HIS A 153 14.66 11.26 -8.34
CA HIS A 153 15.58 10.55 -7.45
C HIS A 153 17.06 10.87 -7.75
N ASN A 154 17.42 11.09 -9.01
CA ASN A 154 18.81 11.39 -9.39
C ASN A 154 19.21 12.85 -9.17
N SER A 155 18.26 13.79 -9.13
CA SER A 155 18.55 15.21 -8.96
C SER A 155 18.30 15.76 -7.55
N HIS A 156 17.50 15.07 -6.73
CA HIS A 156 17.06 15.61 -5.45
C HIS A 156 18.15 15.47 -4.36
N PRO A 157 18.48 16.55 -3.62
CA PRO A 157 19.60 16.56 -2.66
C PRO A 157 19.45 15.54 -1.52
N ASP A 158 18.20 15.29 -1.12
CA ASP A 158 17.89 14.32 -0.05
C ASP A 158 17.79 12.86 -0.53
N SER A 159 17.99 12.60 -1.81
CA SER A 159 17.99 11.23 -2.31
C SER A 159 19.24 10.48 -1.80
N PRO A 160 19.09 9.27 -1.23
CA PRO A 160 20.23 8.49 -0.75
C PRO A 160 21.01 7.82 -1.90
N LYS A 161 20.43 7.76 -3.10
CA LYS A 161 21.01 7.15 -4.30
C LYS A 161 20.59 7.94 -5.55
N THR A 162 21.53 8.31 -6.40
CA THR A 162 21.32 9.25 -7.52
C THR A 162 21.78 8.74 -8.90
N ASP A 163 22.05 7.45 -9.01
CA ASP A 163 22.51 6.76 -10.23
C ASP A 163 21.48 5.73 -10.72
N TRP A 164 20.19 5.97 -10.46
CA TRP A 164 19.11 5.11 -10.93
C TRP A 164 19.01 5.12 -12.46
N LYS A 165 18.57 4.00 -13.02
CA LYS A 165 18.33 3.81 -14.45
C LYS A 165 16.95 3.18 -14.64
N VAL A 166 16.33 3.49 -15.77
CA VAL A 166 15.12 2.81 -16.25
C VAL A 166 15.51 1.49 -16.89
#